data_AF-A0A7X8ULJ7-F1
#
_entry.id   AF-A0A7X8ULJ7-F1
#
_cell.length_a   1.000
_cell.length_b   1.000
_cell.length_c   1.000
_cell.angle_alpha   90.00
_cell.angle_beta   90.00
_cell.angle_gamma   90.00
#
_symmetry.space_group_name_H-M   'P 1'
#
loop_
_entity.id
_entity.type
_entity.pdbx_description
1 polymer ?
#
loop_
_entity_poly.entity_id
_entity_poly.type
_entity_poly.pdbx_seq_one_letter_code
_entity_poly.pdbx_strand_id
1 'polypeptide(L)'
;MNQPESPILSVDQNCNSLWDVPPKLHALEAGGYHCVQYVEDVDVAFTKVGAGYMSADLRIERERYYRTGAGDWGAGLFYSEFLGKLAVDPRQWEPLTGMTTRALARSLRMTVDEFYDRYSPGDNWQLVGSSYVGDSTHHRVLGDITCREVSDHLARLMELARADMRRAFPGRQSQAVLDQWWASQNSLAAALMERHKDGRLTDLYRDWLDSCRQRNGAPADVSSNIFALGANADQLALLEIFTKDYHTAAELYNEALAQTQSQLHPLDVEAGELPFFAVFSHKGHMVRSQVFLRDRRLHLPLKAVSLGPGGRIPVDSLQALGVQCLVGKAVLLMLQVRVGPTGGALALPHRGSLYSPAAQRLEMLLKQAGMLKSHVWPIIRVRLRLLDRLREVDTPIALGDHLAGFFGDNVIPANTLGERWSQIQSDAAWSIRQLASQRSRDQWRAEAFPELTAEINSLDATRRRLAANNADAPQMREVWKKMKPPLETLNRLTVERIQRDWQLRDLDYWDSRGAILPWCLALGGEQFYQRVIRGAQIYEEQPPGQDV
;
A
#
# COMPACT_ATOMS: atom_id res chain seq x y z
N MET A 1 6.13 -6.75 -40.46
CA MET A 1 5.29 -5.64 -39.97
C MET A 1 5.53 -5.54 -38.48
N ASN A 2 6.34 -4.57 -38.05
CA ASN A 2 6.57 -4.31 -36.63
C ASN A 2 5.26 -3.73 -36.08
N GLN A 3 4.63 -4.41 -35.12
CA GLN A 3 3.56 -3.80 -34.34
C GLN A 3 4.10 -2.48 -33.75
N PRO A 4 3.31 -1.40 -33.73
CA PRO A 4 3.72 -0.20 -32.99
C PRO A 4 3.99 -0.61 -31.54
N GLU A 5 5.19 -0.30 -31.04
CA GLU A 5 5.55 -0.49 -29.64
C GLU A 5 4.47 0.20 -28.79
N SER A 6 3.74 -0.59 -28.00
CA SER A 6 2.68 -0.08 -27.14
C SER A 6 3.24 0.99 -26.21
N PRO A 7 2.51 2.09 -25.96
CA PRO A 7 2.89 2.99 -24.89
C PRO A 7 2.88 2.22 -23.56
N ILE A 8 3.96 2.36 -22.79
CA ILE A 8 3.97 1.97 -21.38
C ILE A 8 3.38 3.13 -20.60
N LEU A 9 2.41 2.83 -19.74
CA LEU A 9 1.73 3.80 -18.90
C LEU A 9 2.16 3.60 -17.46
N SER A 10 2.28 4.68 -16.71
CA SER A 10 2.56 4.65 -15.28
C SER A 10 1.61 5.63 -14.60
N VAL A 11 0.97 5.23 -13.51
CA VAL A 11 -0.03 6.04 -12.79
C VAL A 11 0.29 5.96 -11.29
N ASP A 12 0.62 7.09 -10.67
CA ASP A 12 1.08 7.11 -9.28
C ASP A 12 0.53 8.31 -8.49
N GLN A 13 0.20 8.09 -7.23
CA GLN A 13 -0.40 9.09 -6.33
C GLN A 13 0.61 10.07 -5.75
N ASN A 14 1.82 9.59 -5.47
CA ASN A 14 2.90 10.36 -4.90
C ASN A 14 4.10 10.29 -5.83
N CYS A 15 4.37 11.40 -6.49
CA CYS A 15 5.40 11.49 -7.52
C CYS A 15 6.61 12.33 -7.09
N ASN A 16 6.77 12.59 -5.79
CA ASN A 16 7.92 13.35 -5.31
C ASN A 16 9.21 12.51 -5.29
N SER A 17 10.36 13.17 -5.12
CA SER A 17 11.69 12.54 -5.16
C SER A 17 12.02 11.63 -3.97
N LEU A 18 11.17 11.59 -2.95
CA LEU A 18 11.26 10.72 -1.77
C LEU A 18 10.49 9.40 -1.95
N TRP A 19 10.08 9.07 -3.18
CA TRP A 19 9.36 7.83 -3.47
C TRP A 19 9.98 7.06 -4.65
N ASP A 20 9.36 5.92 -5.00
CA ASP A 20 9.86 4.97 -5.99
C ASP A 20 9.55 5.36 -7.45
N VAL A 21 8.74 6.40 -7.66
CA VAL A 21 8.32 6.85 -9.01
C VAL A 21 9.51 7.30 -9.87
N PRO A 22 10.38 8.25 -9.45
CA PRO A 22 11.50 8.64 -10.31
C PRO A 22 12.45 7.48 -10.65
N PRO A 23 12.90 6.65 -9.68
CA PRO A 23 13.71 5.45 -9.97
C PRO A 23 13.04 4.47 -10.94
N LYS A 24 11.73 4.23 -10.80
CA LYS A 24 10.96 3.38 -11.73
C LYS A 24 11.02 3.95 -13.15
N LEU A 25 10.77 5.25 -13.31
CA LEU A 25 10.79 5.91 -14.62
C LEU A 25 12.20 5.92 -15.22
N HIS A 26 13.24 6.20 -14.43
CA HIS A 26 14.61 6.17 -14.92
C HIS A 26 15.04 4.78 -15.37
N ALA A 27 14.59 3.72 -14.70
CA ALA A 27 14.85 2.34 -15.12
C ALA A 27 14.18 2.02 -16.46
N LEU A 28 12.93 2.42 -16.66
CA LEU A 28 12.23 2.27 -17.94
C LEU A 28 12.94 3.04 -19.05
N GLU A 29 13.28 4.31 -18.82
CA GLU A 29 13.99 5.16 -19.79
C GLU A 29 15.38 4.58 -20.13
N ALA A 30 16.13 4.11 -19.13
CA ALA A 30 17.43 3.46 -19.34
C ALA A 30 17.31 2.12 -20.09
N GLY A 31 16.17 1.44 -19.97
CA GLY A 31 15.83 0.23 -20.72
C GLY A 31 15.36 0.52 -22.16
N GLY A 32 15.26 1.78 -22.57
CA GLY A 32 14.79 2.20 -23.89
C GLY A 32 13.27 2.25 -24.03
N TYR A 33 12.53 2.15 -22.93
CA TYR A 33 11.07 2.18 -22.95
C TYR A 33 10.54 3.61 -22.96
N HIS A 34 9.57 3.89 -23.82
CA HIS A 34 8.81 5.13 -23.80
C HIS A 34 7.64 5.02 -22.80
N CYS A 35 7.79 5.67 -21.64
CA CYS A 35 6.79 5.69 -20.58
C CYS A 35 6.05 7.03 -20.53
N VAL A 36 4.71 6.98 -20.54
CA VAL A 36 3.83 8.11 -20.23
C VAL A 36 3.42 8.01 -18.77
N GLN A 37 3.79 9.02 -17.98
CA GLN A 37 3.44 9.11 -16.57
C GLN A 37 2.16 9.94 -16.38
N TYR A 38 1.26 9.44 -15.53
CA TYR A 38 0.12 10.16 -15.00
C TYR A 38 0.27 10.35 -13.49
N VAL A 39 0.12 11.58 -13.01
CA VAL A 39 -0.08 11.87 -11.58
C VAL A 39 -1.54 11.56 -11.26
N GLU A 40 -1.77 10.63 -10.34
CA GLU A 40 -3.10 10.21 -9.93
C GLU A 40 -3.80 11.33 -9.14
N ASP A 41 -4.96 11.75 -9.63
CA ASP A 41 -5.71 12.90 -9.13
C ASP A 41 -7.20 12.57 -8.87
N VAL A 42 -7.65 11.35 -9.17
CA VAL A 42 -9.06 10.93 -9.00
C VAL A 42 -9.29 9.95 -7.85
N ASP A 43 -8.25 9.36 -7.25
CA ASP A 43 -8.38 8.59 -6.00
C ASP A 43 -8.67 9.49 -4.78
N VAL A 44 -9.14 8.91 -3.67
CA VAL A 44 -9.42 9.65 -2.43
C VAL A 44 -8.13 10.26 -1.88
N ALA A 45 -8.21 11.52 -1.49
CA ALA A 45 -7.06 12.28 -0.97
C ALA A 45 -6.47 11.65 0.31
N PHE A 46 -7.35 11.39 1.28
CA PHE A 46 -7.01 10.85 2.60
C PHE A 46 -8.25 10.33 3.33
N THR A 47 -8.04 9.50 4.33
CA THR A 47 -9.04 8.98 5.24
C THR A 47 -8.47 8.92 6.64
N LYS A 48 -9.25 9.39 7.62
CA LYS A 48 -8.96 9.24 9.05
C LYS A 48 -10.10 8.51 9.73
N VAL A 49 -9.78 7.44 10.43
CA VAL A 49 -10.80 6.62 11.10
C VAL A 49 -11.48 7.45 12.20
N GLY A 50 -12.82 7.43 12.18
CA GLY A 50 -13.65 8.21 13.11
C GLY A 50 -13.83 9.69 12.72
N ALA A 51 -13.20 10.17 11.65
CA ALA A 51 -13.46 11.51 11.14
C ALA A 51 -14.83 11.56 10.43
N GLY A 52 -15.64 12.56 10.78
CA GLY A 52 -16.89 12.88 10.09
C GLY A 52 -16.74 14.06 9.12
N TYR A 53 -17.81 14.37 8.39
CA TYR A 53 -17.88 15.48 7.44
C TYR A 53 -17.69 16.89 8.03
N MET A 54 -17.66 17.00 9.36
CA MET A 54 -17.37 18.24 10.10
C MET A 54 -15.90 18.36 10.54
N SER A 55 -15.09 17.32 10.35
CA SER A 55 -13.65 17.34 10.66
C SER A 55 -12.88 17.98 9.51
N ALA A 56 -12.07 18.99 9.79
CA ALA A 56 -11.26 19.68 8.76
C ALA A 56 -9.74 19.50 8.95
N ASP A 57 -9.30 18.98 10.09
CA ASP A 57 -7.88 18.93 10.43
C ASP A 57 -7.12 17.90 9.58
N LEU A 58 -6.04 18.37 8.94
CA LEU A 58 -5.03 17.57 8.29
C LEU A 58 -3.81 17.37 9.21
N ARG A 59 -3.21 16.18 9.21
CA ARG A 59 -2.05 15.84 10.04
C ARG A 59 -1.12 14.86 9.34
N ILE A 60 0.17 14.95 9.61
CA ILE A 60 1.13 13.89 9.28
C ILE A 60 1.14 12.87 10.42
N GLU A 61 0.68 11.65 10.15
CA GLU A 61 0.63 10.55 11.12
C GLU A 61 1.24 9.27 10.52
N ARG A 62 1.59 8.32 11.38
CA ARG A 62 2.07 7.01 10.93
C ARG A 62 0.91 6.14 10.49
N GLU A 63 1.10 5.42 9.40
CA GLU A 63 0.15 4.41 8.91
C GLU A 63 -0.10 3.35 9.98
N ARG A 64 -1.38 3.05 10.22
CA ARG A 64 -1.84 2.05 11.19
C ARG A 64 -3.25 1.58 10.89
N TYR A 65 -3.58 0.43 11.45
CA TYR A 65 -4.91 -0.13 11.52
C TYR A 65 -5.51 0.07 12.90
N TYR A 66 -6.83 0.04 12.97
CA TYR A 66 -7.61 0.10 14.19
C TYR A 66 -8.38 -1.20 14.40
N ARG A 67 -8.94 -1.39 15.61
CA ARG A 67 -9.70 -2.60 15.96
C ARG A 67 -10.89 -2.93 15.04
N THR A 68 -11.39 -1.93 14.31
CA THR A 68 -12.47 -2.11 13.32
C THR A 68 -11.98 -2.80 12.04
N GLY A 69 -10.66 -2.85 11.83
CA GLY A 69 -10.03 -3.26 10.59
C GLY A 69 -9.80 -2.14 9.60
N ALA A 70 -10.37 -0.96 9.83
CA ALA A 70 -10.08 0.21 9.04
C ALA A 70 -8.69 0.78 9.42
N GLY A 71 -8.01 1.37 8.46
CA GLY A 71 -6.75 2.08 8.67
C GLY A 71 -6.88 3.55 8.31
N ASP A 72 -5.99 4.37 8.88
CA ASP A 72 -5.77 5.70 8.33
C ASP A 72 -5.02 5.56 7.00
N TRP A 73 -5.38 6.38 6.03
CA TRP A 73 -4.80 6.31 4.68
C TRP A 73 -4.58 7.71 4.12
N GLY A 74 -3.42 7.95 3.53
CA GLY A 74 -3.07 9.23 2.94
C GLY A 74 -2.18 9.04 1.72
N ALA A 75 -2.74 9.24 0.52
CA ALA A 75 -2.00 9.04 -0.72
C ALA A 75 -1.36 10.33 -1.26
N GLY A 76 -1.83 11.50 -0.78
CA GLY A 76 -1.38 12.80 -1.29
C GLY A 76 0.02 13.19 -0.83
N LEU A 77 0.44 12.81 0.39
CA LEU A 77 1.78 13.05 0.89
C LEU A 77 2.15 11.89 1.80
N PHE A 78 3.21 11.16 1.46
CA PHE A 78 3.75 10.14 2.35
C PHE A 78 5.24 9.86 2.14
N TYR A 79 5.87 9.26 3.15
CA TYR A 79 7.28 8.90 3.19
C TYR A 79 7.48 7.67 4.07
N SER A 80 8.23 6.69 3.58
CA SER A 80 8.64 5.53 4.38
C SER A 80 10.09 5.65 4.83
N GLU A 81 10.34 5.40 6.11
CA GLU A 81 11.68 5.33 6.69
C GLU A 81 12.52 4.21 6.01
N PHE A 82 13.85 4.38 5.97
CA PHE A 82 14.76 3.40 5.37
C PHE A 82 14.60 2.02 6.01
N LEU A 83 14.18 1.04 5.19
CA LEU A 83 13.88 -0.33 5.63
C LEU A 83 12.92 -0.36 6.83
N GLY A 84 11.95 0.56 6.88
CA GLY A 84 11.00 0.68 7.97
C GLY A 84 10.05 -0.50 8.10
N LYS A 85 9.30 -0.54 9.21
CA LYS A 85 8.21 -1.51 9.38
C LYS A 85 7.01 -1.14 8.51
N LEU A 86 6.35 -2.14 7.95
CA LEU A 86 5.03 -2.01 7.36
C LEU A 86 3.95 -2.03 8.46
N ALA A 87 2.88 -1.26 8.26
CA ALA A 87 1.73 -1.30 9.15
C ALA A 87 1.06 -2.69 9.10
N VAL A 88 0.56 -3.17 10.24
CA VAL A 88 -0.02 -4.51 10.35
C VAL A 88 -1.39 -4.45 10.98
N ASP A 89 -2.36 -5.17 10.43
CA ASP A 89 -3.58 -5.51 11.16
C ASP A 89 -3.30 -6.74 12.04
N PRO A 90 -3.25 -6.60 13.38
CA PRO A 90 -2.89 -7.70 14.27
C PRO A 90 -3.89 -8.87 14.27
N ARG A 91 -5.07 -8.74 13.63
CA ARG A 91 -5.95 -9.90 13.36
C ARG A 91 -5.28 -10.95 12.49
N GLN A 92 -4.35 -10.54 11.62
CA GLN A 92 -3.59 -11.45 10.78
C GLN A 92 -2.66 -12.37 11.60
N TRP A 93 -2.45 -12.08 12.89
CA TRP A 93 -1.66 -12.90 13.80
C TRP A 93 -2.49 -13.90 14.63
N GLU A 94 -3.83 -13.86 14.55
CA GLU A 94 -4.68 -14.80 15.30
C GLU A 94 -4.36 -16.28 14.96
N PRO A 95 -4.16 -16.67 13.68
CA PRO A 95 -3.76 -18.03 13.34
C PRO A 95 -2.38 -18.42 13.90
N LEU A 96 -1.48 -17.43 14.02
CA LEU A 96 -0.09 -17.63 14.48
C LEU A 96 0.05 -17.69 16.00
N THR A 97 -0.95 -17.17 16.73
CA THR A 97 -0.97 -17.21 18.20
C THR A 97 -1.90 -18.29 18.73
N GLY A 98 -2.87 -18.73 17.91
CA GLY A 98 -3.97 -19.60 18.34
C GLY A 98 -4.99 -18.88 19.22
N MET A 99 -4.97 -17.54 19.26
CA MET A 99 -5.83 -16.71 20.09
C MET A 99 -6.45 -15.61 19.24
N THR A 100 -7.72 -15.29 19.51
CA THR A 100 -8.30 -14.04 19.01
C THR A 100 -7.50 -12.84 19.53
N THR A 101 -7.46 -11.73 18.79
CA THR A 101 -6.75 -10.50 19.21
C THR A 101 -7.25 -10.02 20.58
N ARG A 102 -8.55 -10.20 20.88
CA ARG A 102 -9.13 -9.90 22.19
C ARG A 102 -8.56 -10.77 23.31
N ALA A 103 -8.47 -12.08 23.07
CA ALA A 103 -7.92 -13.01 24.06
C ALA A 103 -6.43 -12.76 24.29
N LEU A 104 -5.69 -12.47 23.21
CA LEU A 104 -4.28 -12.15 23.24
C LEU A 104 -4.02 -10.86 24.04
N ALA A 105 -4.70 -9.75 23.73
CA ALA A 105 -4.60 -8.48 24.45
C ALA A 105 -4.88 -8.68 25.96
N ARG A 106 -5.95 -9.40 26.29
CA ARG A 106 -6.28 -9.74 27.69
C ARG A 106 -5.18 -10.55 28.37
N SER A 107 -4.55 -11.49 27.65
CA SER A 107 -3.46 -12.31 28.19
C SER A 107 -2.21 -11.48 28.50
N LEU A 108 -2.03 -10.36 27.79
CA LEU A 108 -0.94 -9.39 27.97
C LEU A 108 -1.32 -8.22 28.89
N ARG A 109 -2.48 -8.30 29.57
CA ARG A 109 -3.02 -7.26 30.45
C ARG A 109 -3.18 -5.88 29.80
N MET A 110 -3.56 -5.86 28.53
CA MET A 110 -3.88 -4.64 27.80
C MET A 110 -5.29 -4.72 27.21
N THR A 111 -5.86 -3.56 26.92
CA THR A 111 -7.05 -3.42 26.09
C THR A 111 -6.74 -3.77 24.64
N VAL A 112 -7.79 -4.01 23.84
CA VAL A 112 -7.61 -4.25 22.39
C VAL A 112 -7.03 -3.01 21.70
N ASP A 113 -7.48 -1.82 22.09
CA ASP A 113 -7.01 -0.56 21.50
C ASP A 113 -5.52 -0.32 21.82
N GLU A 114 -5.07 -0.57 23.06
CA GLU A 114 -3.64 -0.52 23.43
C GLU A 114 -2.80 -1.55 22.65
N PHE A 115 -3.35 -2.74 22.37
CA PHE A 115 -2.67 -3.75 21.56
C PHE A 115 -2.49 -3.26 20.11
N TYR A 116 -3.53 -2.66 19.52
CA TYR A 116 -3.43 -2.04 18.19
C TYR A 116 -2.44 -0.88 18.17
N ASP A 117 -2.51 0.04 19.13
CA ASP A 117 -1.60 1.18 19.23
C ASP A 117 -0.13 0.75 19.33
N ARG A 118 0.15 -0.38 19.99
CA ARG A 118 1.51 -0.92 20.13
C ARG A 118 2.02 -1.62 18.88
N TYR A 119 1.19 -2.45 18.23
CA TYR A 119 1.66 -3.42 17.24
C TYR A 119 1.29 -3.08 15.79
N SER A 120 0.30 -2.21 15.59
CA SER A 120 -0.18 -1.87 14.26
C SER A 120 0.66 -0.82 13.51
N PRO A 121 1.16 0.25 14.15
CA PRO A 121 1.83 1.33 13.44
C PRO A 121 3.08 0.88 12.66
N GLY A 122 3.13 1.26 11.39
CA GLY A 122 4.31 1.18 10.55
C GLY A 122 5.22 2.40 10.70
N ASP A 123 6.32 2.40 9.95
CA ASP A 123 7.25 3.53 9.82
C ASP A 123 7.03 4.30 8.50
N ASN A 124 5.80 4.26 8.00
CA ASN A 124 5.31 5.06 6.87
C ASN A 124 4.53 6.27 7.42
N TRP A 125 5.00 7.47 7.14
CA TRP A 125 4.36 8.74 7.50
C TRP A 125 3.48 9.22 6.36
N GLN A 126 2.25 9.63 6.65
CA GLN A 126 1.28 10.01 5.63
C GLN A 126 0.38 11.17 6.10
N LEU A 127 -0.09 11.97 5.15
CA LEU A 127 -1.10 13.01 5.38
C LEU A 127 -2.48 12.38 5.52
N VAL A 128 -3.06 12.50 6.72
CA VAL A 128 -4.37 11.96 7.06
C VAL A 128 -5.34 13.08 7.41
N GLY A 129 -6.63 12.83 7.18
CA GLY A 129 -7.69 13.80 7.44
C GLY A 129 -9.06 13.30 7.02
N SER A 130 -10.06 14.16 7.09
CA SER A 130 -11.42 13.85 6.63
C SER A 130 -11.59 14.16 5.14
N SER A 131 -11.79 13.16 4.30
CA SER A 131 -12.10 13.41 2.88
C SER A 131 -13.52 13.91 2.64
N TYR A 132 -14.41 13.90 3.63
CA TYR A 132 -15.82 14.20 3.42
C TYR A 132 -16.09 15.69 3.11
N VAL A 133 -16.92 15.97 2.10
CA VAL A 133 -17.37 17.33 1.77
C VAL A 133 -18.88 17.43 1.96
N GLY A 134 -19.30 18.05 3.05
CA GLY A 134 -20.70 18.35 3.32
C GLY A 134 -21.57 17.18 3.78
N ASP A 135 -21.26 15.94 3.40
CA ASP A 135 -21.91 14.71 3.85
C ASP A 135 -20.96 13.49 3.76
N SER A 136 -21.46 12.29 4.07
CA SER A 136 -20.69 11.04 4.09
C SER A 136 -20.56 10.32 2.74
N THR A 137 -21.00 10.93 1.64
CA THR A 137 -21.04 10.30 0.30
C THR A 137 -20.14 11.01 -0.73
N HIS A 138 -19.65 12.20 -0.40
CA HIS A 138 -18.75 12.99 -1.24
C HIS A 138 -17.35 13.03 -0.63
N HIS A 139 -16.39 12.37 -1.28
CA HIS A 139 -15.01 12.30 -0.82
C HIS A 139 -14.09 13.15 -1.70
N ARG A 140 -13.32 14.07 -1.13
CA ARG A 140 -12.25 14.81 -1.82
C ARG A 140 -11.30 13.86 -2.53
N VAL A 141 -10.97 14.20 -3.77
CA VAL A 141 -9.96 13.49 -4.56
C VAL A 141 -8.60 14.15 -4.43
N LEU A 142 -7.53 13.44 -4.80
CA LEU A 142 -6.15 13.95 -4.77
C LEU A 142 -5.99 15.26 -5.56
N GLY A 143 -6.66 15.40 -6.70
CA GLY A 143 -6.69 16.62 -7.52
C GLY A 143 -7.38 17.82 -6.85
N ASP A 144 -8.08 17.61 -5.74
CA ASP A 144 -8.65 18.69 -4.94
C ASP A 144 -7.66 19.28 -3.92
N ILE A 145 -6.54 18.61 -3.64
CA ILE A 145 -5.56 19.09 -2.66
C ILE A 145 -4.84 20.32 -3.22
N THR A 146 -4.88 21.42 -2.48
CA THR A 146 -4.18 22.66 -2.85
C THR A 146 -2.78 22.73 -2.26
N CYS A 147 -1.83 23.38 -2.94
CA CYS A 147 -0.49 23.59 -2.37
C CYS A 147 -0.56 24.40 -1.05
N ARG A 148 -1.46 25.37 -0.98
CA ARG A 148 -1.67 26.17 0.23
C ARG A 148 -2.05 25.32 1.44
N GLU A 149 -2.93 24.33 1.29
CA GLU A 149 -3.36 23.49 2.42
C GLU A 149 -2.24 22.57 2.93
N VAL A 150 -1.31 22.16 2.06
CA VAL A 150 -0.28 21.16 2.40
C VAL A 150 1.11 21.73 2.62
N SER A 151 1.34 23.03 2.44
CA SER A 151 2.68 23.63 2.53
C SER A 151 3.43 23.23 3.81
N ASP A 152 2.82 23.43 4.97
CA ASP A 152 3.44 23.10 6.27
C ASP A 152 3.59 21.58 6.46
N HIS A 153 2.67 20.80 5.90
CA HIS A 153 2.70 19.34 5.96
C HIS A 153 3.81 18.74 5.08
N LEU A 154 4.04 19.30 3.90
CA LEU A 154 5.14 18.94 3.02
C LEU A 154 6.49 19.28 3.68
N ALA A 155 6.62 20.48 4.24
CA ALA A 155 7.82 20.86 4.98
C ALA A 155 8.10 19.89 6.13
N ARG A 156 7.06 19.55 6.91
CA ARG A 156 7.18 18.57 7.99
C ARG A 156 7.60 17.18 7.50
N LEU A 157 7.02 16.71 6.39
CA LEU A 157 7.38 15.42 5.80
C LEU A 157 8.85 15.40 5.35
N MET A 158 9.33 16.47 4.72
CA MET A 158 10.74 16.62 4.32
C MET A 158 11.69 16.62 5.52
N GLU A 159 11.31 17.27 6.63
CA GLU A 159 12.08 17.21 7.88
C GLU A 159 12.17 15.80 8.45
N LEU A 160 11.05 15.07 8.49
CA LEU A 160 11.01 13.68 8.96
C LEU A 160 11.90 12.79 8.09
N ALA A 161 11.81 12.93 6.76
CA ALA A 161 12.63 12.20 5.82
C ALA A 161 14.13 12.52 5.97
N ARG A 162 14.48 13.79 6.20
CA ARG A 162 15.87 14.18 6.46
C ARG A 162 16.39 13.58 7.76
N ALA A 163 15.61 13.63 8.83
CA ALA A 163 15.97 13.06 10.12
C ALA A 163 16.19 11.54 10.02
N ASP A 164 15.29 10.85 9.32
CA ASP A 164 15.41 9.41 9.09
C ASP A 164 16.69 9.07 8.33
N MET A 165 16.93 9.68 7.16
CA MET A 165 18.13 9.38 6.37
C MET A 165 19.42 9.70 7.13
N ARG A 166 19.42 10.78 7.93
CA ARG A 166 20.58 11.10 8.77
C ARG A 166 20.85 10.01 9.82
N ARG A 167 19.81 9.42 10.38
CA ARG A 167 19.93 8.27 11.29
C ARG A 167 20.38 7.02 10.54
N ALA A 168 19.74 6.72 9.41
CA ALA A 168 19.95 5.51 8.62
C ALA A 168 21.35 5.43 7.96
N PHE A 169 21.96 6.58 7.62
CA PHE A 169 23.25 6.62 6.93
C PHE A 169 24.30 7.42 7.73
N PRO A 170 24.80 6.90 8.85
CA PRO A 170 25.62 7.67 9.80
C PRO A 170 27.02 8.07 9.29
N GLY A 171 27.49 7.50 8.17
CA GLY A 171 28.81 7.77 7.61
C GLY A 171 29.00 9.22 7.17
N ARG A 172 30.16 9.83 7.47
CA ARG A 172 30.44 11.24 7.14
C ARG A 172 30.28 11.57 5.64
N GLN A 173 30.71 10.66 4.77
CA GLN A 173 30.58 10.83 3.33
C GLN A 173 29.10 10.81 2.89
N SER A 174 28.33 9.85 3.40
CA SER A 174 26.89 9.77 3.15
C SER A 174 26.17 11.03 3.61
N GLN A 175 26.50 11.54 4.80
CA GLN A 175 25.94 12.78 5.34
C GLN A 175 26.25 13.99 4.46
N ALA A 176 27.50 14.11 3.97
CA ALA A 176 27.87 15.21 3.09
C ALA A 176 27.10 15.19 1.76
N VAL A 177 26.96 14.00 1.14
CA VAL A 177 26.18 13.81 -0.08
C VAL A 177 24.70 14.14 0.16
N LEU A 178 24.14 13.65 1.27
CA LEU A 178 22.75 13.92 1.64
C LEU A 178 22.52 15.40 1.93
N ASP A 179 23.42 16.09 2.63
CA ASP A 179 23.26 17.52 2.91
C ASP A 179 23.26 18.37 1.63
N GLN A 180 24.12 18.04 0.66
CA GLN A 180 24.11 18.68 -0.64
C GLN A 180 22.80 18.40 -1.39
N TRP A 181 22.35 17.15 -1.40
CA TRP A 181 21.10 16.76 -2.05
C TRP A 181 19.89 17.45 -1.42
N TRP A 182 19.82 17.46 -0.08
CA TRP A 182 18.76 18.15 0.67
C TRP A 182 18.75 19.65 0.42
N ALA A 183 19.90 20.31 0.31
CA ALA A 183 19.97 21.73 -0.03
C ALA A 183 19.34 22.00 -1.41
N SER A 184 19.61 21.13 -2.38
CA SER A 184 19.01 21.21 -3.72
C SER A 184 17.50 20.93 -3.69
N GLN A 185 17.06 19.87 -3.01
CA GLN A 185 15.65 19.49 -2.95
C GLN A 185 14.81 20.49 -2.16
N ASN A 186 15.32 21.06 -1.06
CA ASN A 186 14.62 22.12 -0.33
C ASN A 186 14.46 23.38 -1.18
N SER A 187 15.51 23.75 -1.94
CA SER A 187 15.45 24.90 -2.86
C SER A 187 14.40 24.67 -3.96
N LEU A 188 14.38 23.47 -4.55
CA LEU A 188 13.42 23.08 -5.56
C LEU A 188 11.98 23.07 -5.00
N ALA A 189 11.76 22.41 -3.86
CA ALA A 189 10.46 22.33 -3.21
C ALA A 189 9.92 23.73 -2.87
N ALA A 190 10.75 24.62 -2.31
CA ALA A 190 10.36 25.99 -2.03
C ALA A 190 10.00 26.77 -3.31
N ALA A 191 10.78 26.63 -4.38
CA ALA A 191 10.49 27.29 -5.66
C ALA A 191 9.19 26.79 -6.29
N LEU A 192 8.94 25.48 -6.26
CA LEU A 192 7.72 24.87 -6.76
C LEU A 192 6.50 25.26 -5.91
N MET A 193 6.66 25.33 -4.58
CA MET A 193 5.62 25.77 -3.67
C MET A 193 5.20 27.22 -3.92
N GLU A 194 6.14 28.13 -4.16
CA GLU A 194 5.81 29.51 -4.53
C GLU A 194 5.14 29.58 -5.90
N ARG A 195 5.67 28.85 -6.89
CA ARG A 195 5.10 28.80 -8.25
C ARG A 195 3.65 28.32 -8.26
N HIS A 196 3.34 27.31 -7.44
CA HIS A 196 2.04 26.66 -7.38
C HIS A 196 1.22 27.06 -6.15
N LYS A 197 1.51 28.19 -5.51
CA LYS A 197 0.87 28.59 -4.23
C LYS A 197 -0.66 28.63 -4.25
N ASP A 198 -1.23 28.95 -5.41
CA ASP A 198 -2.68 29.01 -5.66
C ASP A 198 -3.17 27.83 -6.53
N GLY A 199 -2.29 26.86 -6.80
CA GLY A 199 -2.54 25.68 -7.63
C GLY A 199 -2.78 24.40 -6.81
N ARG A 200 -2.76 23.26 -7.51
CA ARG A 200 -2.97 21.93 -6.94
C ARG A 200 -1.65 21.22 -6.66
N LEU A 201 -1.68 20.32 -5.69
CA LEU A 201 -0.53 19.46 -5.37
C LEU A 201 -0.09 18.61 -6.57
N THR A 202 -1.05 18.20 -7.40
CA THR A 202 -0.79 17.41 -8.61
C THR A 202 0.01 18.19 -9.66
N ASP A 203 -0.22 19.50 -9.80
CA ASP A 203 0.58 20.37 -10.67
C ASP A 203 2.02 20.51 -10.17
N LEU A 204 2.20 20.64 -8.84
CA LEU A 204 3.51 20.65 -8.21
C LEU A 204 4.25 19.33 -8.44
N TYR A 205 3.55 18.20 -8.34
CA TYR A 205 4.14 16.87 -8.58
C TYR A 205 4.54 16.63 -10.02
N ARG A 206 3.75 17.08 -11.00
CA ARG A 206 4.14 17.03 -12.41
C ARG A 206 5.46 17.77 -12.62
N ASP A 207 5.54 19.03 -12.17
CA ASP A 207 6.72 19.87 -12.35
C ASP A 207 7.94 19.36 -11.55
N TRP A 208 7.73 18.80 -10.35
CA TRP A 208 8.81 18.18 -9.58
C TRP A 208 9.34 16.97 -10.33
N LEU A 209 8.48 16.08 -10.80
CA LEU A 209 8.91 14.87 -11.49
C LEU A 209 9.65 15.19 -12.79
N ASP A 210 9.14 16.15 -13.57
CA ASP A 210 9.79 16.61 -14.81
C ASP A 210 11.19 17.20 -14.53
N SER A 211 11.42 17.78 -13.36
CA SER A 211 12.75 18.24 -12.94
C SER A 211 13.73 17.10 -12.60
N CYS A 212 13.22 15.91 -12.28
CA CYS A 212 14.03 14.74 -11.95
C CYS A 212 14.31 13.85 -13.18
N ARG A 213 13.52 13.95 -14.24
CA ARG A 213 13.63 13.11 -15.45
C ARG A 213 14.67 13.62 -16.45
N GLN A 214 15.13 12.74 -17.33
CA GLN A 214 15.99 13.13 -18.45
C GLN A 214 15.17 13.87 -19.52
N ARG A 215 15.79 14.81 -20.25
CA ARG A 215 15.14 15.76 -21.20
C ARG A 215 14.33 15.13 -22.36
N ASN A 216 14.34 13.80 -22.50
CA ASN A 216 13.68 13.08 -23.59
C ASN A 216 12.37 12.38 -23.17
N GLY A 217 11.97 12.47 -21.91
CA GLY A 217 10.69 11.94 -21.44
C GLY A 217 9.50 12.80 -21.90
N ALA A 218 8.38 12.17 -22.26
CA ALA A 218 7.12 12.89 -22.43
C ALA A 218 6.72 13.54 -21.08
N PRO A 219 6.21 14.79 -21.07
CA PRO A 219 5.74 15.43 -19.85
C PRO A 219 4.72 14.57 -19.11
N ALA A 220 4.75 14.58 -17.79
CA ALA A 220 3.71 13.90 -17.03
C ALA A 220 2.34 14.57 -17.22
N ASP A 221 1.28 13.79 -17.22
CA ASP A 221 -0.11 14.24 -17.32
C ASP A 221 -0.88 13.84 -16.04
N VAL A 222 -2.20 14.01 -15.98
CA VAL A 222 -3.05 13.67 -14.82
C VAL A 222 -4.07 12.57 -15.14
N SER A 223 -4.41 11.75 -14.15
CA SER A 223 -5.30 10.59 -14.36
C SER A 223 -6.72 10.97 -14.78
N SER A 224 -7.22 12.16 -14.42
CA SER A 224 -8.53 12.64 -14.84
C SER A 224 -8.66 12.73 -16.36
N ASN A 225 -7.55 12.97 -17.07
CA ASN A 225 -7.53 13.06 -18.53
C ASN A 225 -7.73 11.69 -19.19
N ILE A 226 -7.14 10.62 -18.63
CA ILE A 226 -7.31 9.26 -19.16
C ILE A 226 -8.69 8.69 -18.85
N PHE A 227 -9.29 9.07 -17.72
CA PHE A 227 -10.59 8.56 -17.28
C PHE A 227 -11.77 9.51 -17.56
N ALA A 228 -11.51 10.59 -18.32
CA ALA A 228 -12.54 11.56 -18.68
C ALA A 228 -13.69 10.90 -19.46
N LEU A 229 -14.91 11.37 -19.20
CA LEU A 229 -16.09 10.92 -19.90
C LEU A 229 -15.95 11.14 -21.42
N GLY A 230 -16.01 10.05 -22.19
CA GLY A 230 -15.89 10.09 -23.64
C GLY A 230 -14.44 10.11 -24.17
N ALA A 231 -13.42 10.10 -23.31
CA ALA A 231 -12.03 10.05 -23.74
C ALA A 231 -11.67 8.75 -24.45
N ASN A 232 -12.27 7.63 -24.00
CA ASN A 232 -11.93 6.30 -24.52
C ASN A 232 -13.16 5.38 -24.54
N ALA A 233 -13.51 4.87 -25.73
CA ALA A 233 -14.67 4.02 -25.93
C ALA A 233 -14.50 2.61 -25.33
N ASP A 234 -13.29 2.05 -25.32
CA ASP A 234 -13.01 0.73 -24.73
C ASP A 234 -13.08 0.78 -23.21
N GLN A 235 -12.57 1.84 -22.61
CA GLN A 235 -12.71 2.07 -21.17
C GLN A 235 -14.19 2.17 -20.76
N LEU A 236 -14.98 2.93 -21.53
CA LEU A 236 -16.42 3.01 -21.29
C LEU A 236 -17.10 1.66 -21.49
N ALA A 237 -16.71 0.90 -22.51
CA ALA A 237 -17.24 -0.43 -22.79
C ALA A 237 -16.95 -1.43 -21.66
N LEU A 238 -15.78 -1.33 -21.00
CA LEU A 238 -15.45 -2.11 -19.80
C LEU A 238 -16.43 -1.81 -18.66
N LEU A 239 -16.73 -0.53 -18.40
CA LEU A 239 -17.72 -0.16 -17.37
C LEU A 239 -19.13 -0.64 -17.75
N GLU A 240 -19.46 -0.60 -19.04
CA GLU A 240 -20.75 -1.05 -19.56
C GLU A 240 -21.01 -2.56 -19.43
N ILE A 241 -19.99 -3.38 -19.14
CA ILE A 241 -20.20 -4.78 -18.79
C ILE A 241 -21.14 -4.89 -17.60
N PHE A 242 -20.94 -4.05 -16.58
CA PHE A 242 -21.74 -4.03 -15.35
C PHE A 242 -23.13 -3.40 -15.55
N THR A 243 -23.32 -2.54 -16.56
CA THR A 243 -24.64 -1.93 -16.83
C THR A 243 -25.49 -2.74 -17.79
N LYS A 244 -24.88 -3.67 -18.55
CA LYS A 244 -25.56 -4.59 -19.47
C LYS A 244 -26.06 -5.85 -18.77
N ASP A 245 -25.22 -6.45 -17.95
CA ASP A 245 -25.54 -7.66 -17.19
C ASP A 245 -24.93 -7.57 -15.79
N TYR A 246 -25.63 -6.83 -14.93
CA TYR A 246 -25.13 -6.42 -13.62
C TYR A 246 -24.87 -7.59 -12.68
N HIS A 247 -25.84 -8.49 -12.52
CA HIS A 247 -25.73 -9.57 -11.55
C HIS A 247 -24.54 -10.46 -11.86
N THR A 248 -24.43 -10.93 -13.11
CA THR A 248 -23.30 -11.76 -13.54
C THR A 248 -21.97 -11.04 -13.35
N ALA A 249 -21.84 -9.79 -13.80
CA ALA A 249 -20.59 -9.06 -13.70
C ALA A 249 -20.18 -8.77 -12.25
N ALA A 250 -21.13 -8.41 -11.39
CA ALA A 250 -20.88 -8.13 -9.97
C ALA A 250 -20.51 -9.39 -9.19
N GLU A 251 -21.12 -10.54 -9.51
CA GLU A 251 -20.75 -11.84 -8.95
C GLU A 251 -19.32 -12.22 -9.34
N LEU A 252 -18.92 -12.07 -10.62
CA LEU A 252 -17.54 -12.34 -11.05
C LEU A 252 -16.51 -11.40 -10.39
N TYR A 253 -16.89 -10.14 -10.14
CA TYR A 253 -16.07 -9.20 -9.36
C TYR A 253 -15.84 -9.71 -7.93
N ASN A 254 -16.92 -10.10 -7.24
CA ASN A 254 -16.85 -10.61 -5.88
C ASN A 254 -16.12 -11.96 -5.80
N GLU A 255 -16.31 -12.82 -6.80
CA GLU A 255 -15.58 -14.09 -6.95
C GLU A 255 -14.07 -13.86 -7.09
N ALA A 256 -13.66 -12.88 -7.91
CA ALA A 256 -12.26 -12.52 -8.06
C ALA A 256 -11.63 -12.12 -6.73
N LEU A 257 -12.31 -11.27 -5.94
CA LEU A 257 -11.82 -10.86 -4.61
C LEU A 257 -11.68 -12.05 -3.66
N ALA A 258 -12.67 -12.94 -3.63
CA ALA A 258 -12.68 -14.10 -2.75
C ALA A 258 -11.56 -15.09 -3.09
N GLN A 259 -11.35 -15.39 -4.38
CA GLN A 259 -10.34 -16.35 -4.82
C GLN A 259 -8.91 -15.87 -4.62
N THR A 260 -8.69 -14.55 -4.59
CA THR A 260 -7.36 -13.98 -4.32
C THR A 260 -7.17 -13.56 -2.86
N GLN A 261 -8.13 -13.85 -1.97
CA GLN A 261 -8.10 -13.45 -0.56
C GLN A 261 -7.83 -11.94 -0.38
N SER A 262 -8.42 -11.13 -1.27
CA SER A 262 -8.24 -9.68 -1.23
C SER A 262 -8.86 -9.10 0.05
N GLN A 263 -8.22 -8.07 0.61
CA GLN A 263 -8.75 -7.34 1.77
C GLN A 263 -9.76 -6.24 1.36
N LEU A 264 -10.03 -6.11 0.06
CA LEU A 264 -11.05 -5.18 -0.44
C LEU A 264 -12.47 -5.67 -0.11
N HIS A 265 -13.38 -4.71 0.09
CA HIS A 265 -14.79 -5.01 0.28
C HIS A 265 -15.44 -5.48 -1.03
N PRO A 266 -16.24 -6.56 -1.00
CA PRO A 266 -17.07 -6.95 -2.13
C PRO A 266 -18.14 -5.90 -2.42
N LEU A 267 -18.64 -5.89 -3.66
CA LEU A 267 -19.78 -5.07 -4.04
C LEU A 267 -21.05 -5.53 -3.32
N ASP A 268 -21.83 -4.57 -2.83
CA ASP A 268 -23.20 -4.80 -2.40
C ASP A 268 -24.12 -4.97 -3.63
N VAL A 269 -24.29 -6.23 -4.03
CA VAL A 269 -25.09 -6.61 -5.20
C VAL A 269 -26.57 -6.26 -5.03
N GLU A 270 -27.11 -6.37 -3.81
CA GLU A 270 -28.51 -6.06 -3.54
C GLU A 270 -28.78 -4.56 -3.61
N ALA A 271 -27.84 -3.74 -3.13
CA ALA A 271 -27.93 -2.29 -3.25
C ALA A 271 -27.71 -1.77 -4.68
N GLY A 272 -27.22 -2.61 -5.59
CA GLY A 272 -26.88 -2.22 -6.96
C GLY A 272 -25.53 -1.49 -7.06
N GLU A 273 -24.60 -1.71 -6.12
CA GLU A 273 -23.31 -1.01 -6.11
C GLU A 273 -22.49 -1.34 -7.36
N LEU A 274 -21.92 -0.31 -8.01
CA LEU A 274 -21.04 -0.47 -9.17
C LEU A 274 -19.55 -0.40 -8.76
N PRO A 275 -18.65 -1.08 -9.51
CA PRO A 275 -17.21 -1.08 -9.23
C PRO A 275 -16.48 0.15 -9.76
N PHE A 276 -17.15 1.30 -9.83
CA PHE A 276 -16.57 2.57 -10.25
C PHE A 276 -17.20 3.76 -9.51
N PHE A 277 -16.46 4.85 -9.46
CA PHE A 277 -16.86 6.13 -8.89
C PHE A 277 -17.14 7.15 -10.01
N ALA A 278 -17.97 8.14 -9.69
CA ALA A 278 -18.11 9.35 -10.50
C ALA A 278 -17.33 10.49 -9.84
N VAL A 279 -16.56 11.23 -10.65
CA VAL A 279 -15.79 12.40 -10.20
C VAL A 279 -16.46 13.67 -10.73
N PHE A 280 -16.74 14.64 -9.85
CA PHE A 280 -17.44 15.88 -10.20
C PHE A 280 -17.16 16.98 -9.17
N SER A 281 -17.58 18.21 -9.47
CA SER A 281 -17.49 19.32 -8.53
C SER A 281 -18.68 19.35 -7.57
N HIS A 282 -18.42 19.45 -6.27
CA HIS A 282 -19.42 19.61 -5.22
C HIS A 282 -18.94 20.67 -4.21
N LYS A 283 -19.76 21.71 -3.98
CA LYS A 283 -19.45 22.80 -3.03
C LYS A 283 -18.05 23.41 -3.20
N GLY A 284 -17.60 23.57 -4.46
CA GLY A 284 -16.28 24.14 -4.77
C GLY A 284 -15.10 23.16 -4.67
N HIS A 285 -15.36 21.91 -4.29
CA HIS A 285 -14.36 20.84 -4.22
C HIS A 285 -14.51 19.86 -5.37
N MET A 286 -13.41 19.27 -5.82
CA MET A 286 -13.43 18.06 -6.61
C MET A 286 -13.63 16.85 -5.70
N VAL A 287 -14.68 16.08 -5.96
CA VAL A 287 -15.05 14.93 -5.15
C VAL A 287 -15.31 13.71 -6.02
N ARG A 288 -15.24 12.54 -5.39
CA ARG A 288 -15.75 11.30 -5.93
C ARG A 288 -16.86 10.73 -5.07
N SER A 289 -17.78 10.02 -5.71
CA SER A 289 -18.87 9.32 -5.04
C SER A 289 -19.15 7.97 -5.68
N GLN A 290 -19.68 7.06 -4.87
CA GLN A 290 -20.15 5.75 -5.35
C GLN A 290 -21.30 5.93 -6.35
N VAL A 291 -21.36 5.01 -7.31
CA VAL A 291 -22.44 4.93 -8.30
C VAL A 291 -23.20 3.62 -8.10
N PHE A 292 -24.53 3.70 -8.17
CA PHE A 292 -25.40 2.53 -8.06
C PHE A 292 -26.24 2.36 -9.33
N LEU A 293 -26.57 1.12 -9.67
CA LEU A 293 -27.47 0.77 -10.77
C LEU A 293 -28.79 0.28 -10.20
N ARG A 294 -29.89 1.01 -10.45
CA ARG A 294 -31.25 0.61 -10.05
C ARG A 294 -32.24 1.02 -11.11
N ASP A 295 -33.19 0.15 -11.45
CA ASP A 295 -34.25 0.40 -12.43
C ASP A 295 -33.72 0.90 -13.79
N ARG A 296 -32.58 0.34 -14.25
CA ARG A 296 -31.85 0.78 -15.46
C ARG A 296 -31.41 2.26 -15.42
N ARG A 297 -31.15 2.80 -14.23
CA ARG A 297 -30.62 4.15 -14.02
C ARG A 297 -29.34 4.09 -13.22
N LEU A 298 -28.40 4.96 -13.56
CA LEU A 298 -27.22 5.26 -12.74
C LEU A 298 -27.64 6.27 -11.68
N HIS A 299 -27.57 5.88 -10.42
CA HIS A 299 -27.82 6.72 -9.26
C HIS A 299 -26.49 7.26 -8.74
N LEU A 300 -26.33 8.57 -8.85
CA LEU A 300 -25.33 9.38 -8.17
C LEU A 300 -25.99 9.98 -6.91
N PRO A 301 -25.24 10.44 -5.89
CA PRO A 301 -25.80 10.84 -4.58
C PRO A 301 -27.02 11.77 -4.62
N LEU A 302 -27.12 12.65 -5.62
CA LEU A 302 -28.20 13.63 -5.74
C LEU A 302 -29.00 13.55 -7.05
N LYS A 303 -28.64 12.65 -7.98
CA LYS A 303 -29.23 12.61 -9.33
C LYS A 303 -29.23 11.19 -9.90
N ALA A 304 -30.27 10.86 -10.67
CA ALA A 304 -30.36 9.57 -11.35
C ALA A 304 -30.50 9.76 -12.86
N VAL A 305 -29.65 9.11 -13.65
CA VAL A 305 -29.63 9.20 -15.11
C VAL A 305 -30.02 7.86 -15.73
N SER A 306 -31.00 7.87 -16.62
CA SER A 306 -31.43 6.64 -17.32
C SER A 306 -30.35 6.15 -18.28
N LEU A 307 -30.08 4.85 -18.27
CA LEU A 307 -29.19 4.22 -19.24
C LEU A 307 -29.76 4.36 -20.66
N GLY A 308 -28.86 4.42 -21.63
CA GLY A 308 -29.22 4.34 -23.04
C GLY A 308 -29.69 2.93 -23.45
N PRO A 309 -30.12 2.78 -24.72
CA PRO A 309 -30.48 1.48 -25.29
C PRO A 309 -29.38 0.44 -25.07
N GLY A 310 -29.76 -0.80 -24.73
CA GLY A 310 -28.79 -1.87 -24.51
C GLY A 310 -27.84 -1.65 -23.33
N GLY A 311 -28.23 -0.84 -22.33
CA GLY A 311 -27.43 -0.63 -21.11
C GLY A 311 -26.27 0.35 -21.28
N ARG A 312 -26.26 1.13 -22.37
CA ARG A 312 -25.19 2.10 -22.65
C ARG A 312 -25.11 3.20 -21.60
N ILE A 313 -23.90 3.61 -21.24
CA ILE A 313 -23.69 4.73 -20.31
C ILE A 313 -23.98 6.06 -21.06
N PRO A 314 -24.88 6.92 -20.55
CA PRO A 314 -25.31 8.14 -21.23
C PRO A 314 -24.31 9.30 -21.00
N VAL A 315 -23.21 9.31 -21.76
CA VAL A 315 -22.09 10.26 -21.62
C VAL A 315 -22.56 11.72 -21.59
N ASP A 316 -23.32 12.17 -22.59
CA ASP A 316 -23.78 13.56 -22.71
C ASP A 316 -24.61 14.01 -21.50
N SER A 317 -25.47 13.11 -21.00
CA SER A 317 -26.29 13.39 -19.81
C SER A 317 -25.42 13.53 -18.56
N LEU A 318 -24.42 12.67 -18.38
CA LEU A 318 -23.50 12.75 -17.24
C LEU A 318 -22.62 14.01 -17.30
N GLN A 319 -22.13 14.37 -18.48
CA GLN A 319 -21.38 15.61 -18.70
C GLN A 319 -22.24 16.85 -18.40
N ALA A 320 -23.51 16.85 -18.82
CA ALA A 320 -24.46 17.92 -18.49
C ALA A 320 -24.73 18.03 -16.97
N LEU A 321 -24.52 16.94 -16.21
CA LEU A 321 -24.57 16.95 -14.75
C LEU A 321 -23.27 17.42 -14.08
N GLY A 322 -22.21 17.68 -14.86
CA GLY A 322 -20.90 18.09 -14.37
C GLY A 322 -20.00 16.93 -13.95
N VAL A 323 -20.35 15.68 -14.33
CA VAL A 323 -19.44 14.54 -14.15
C VAL A 323 -18.29 14.68 -15.14
N GLN A 324 -17.07 14.60 -14.62
CA GLN A 324 -15.85 14.70 -15.41
C GLN A 324 -15.31 13.32 -15.78
N CYS A 325 -15.28 12.39 -14.81
CA CYS A 325 -14.70 11.07 -14.99
C CYS A 325 -15.62 9.97 -14.43
N LEU A 326 -15.55 8.79 -15.04
CA LEU A 326 -16.00 7.53 -14.43
C LEU A 326 -14.77 6.64 -14.25
N VAL A 327 -14.44 6.36 -12.99
CA VAL A 327 -13.15 5.78 -12.61
C VAL A 327 -13.39 4.48 -11.88
N GLY A 328 -12.79 3.39 -12.34
CA GLY A 328 -12.84 2.11 -11.66
C GLY A 328 -12.38 2.20 -10.20
N LYS A 329 -12.97 1.38 -9.33
CA LYS A 329 -12.38 1.07 -8.02
C LYS A 329 -11.06 0.32 -8.23
N ALA A 330 -10.23 0.23 -7.20
CA ALA A 330 -8.91 -0.42 -7.18
C ALA A 330 -8.68 -1.53 -8.23
N VAL A 331 -9.49 -2.59 -8.22
CA VAL A 331 -9.41 -3.72 -9.17
C VAL A 331 -9.74 -3.31 -10.61
N LEU A 332 -10.85 -2.59 -10.81
CA LEU A 332 -11.32 -2.21 -12.14
C LEU A 332 -10.47 -1.10 -12.76
N LEU A 333 -9.92 -0.20 -11.95
CA LEU A 333 -9.03 0.88 -12.39
C LEU A 333 -7.82 0.33 -13.16
N MET A 334 -7.21 -0.73 -12.62
CA MET A 334 -6.09 -1.41 -13.25
C MET A 334 -6.46 -2.07 -14.58
N LEU A 335 -7.71 -2.51 -14.75
CA LEU A 335 -8.19 -3.02 -16.03
C LEU A 335 -8.52 -1.89 -17.00
N GLN A 336 -9.12 -0.81 -16.50
CA GLN A 336 -9.55 0.34 -17.29
C GLN A 336 -8.38 1.00 -18.02
N VAL A 337 -7.24 1.21 -17.37
CA VAL A 337 -6.07 1.81 -18.04
C VAL A 337 -5.43 0.91 -19.12
N ARG A 338 -5.68 -0.41 -19.05
CA ARG A 338 -5.06 -1.43 -19.92
C ARG A 338 -5.97 -1.93 -21.04
N VAL A 339 -7.24 -1.56 -21.08
CA VAL A 339 -8.20 -2.14 -22.03
C VAL A 339 -8.20 -1.43 -23.38
N GLY A 340 -8.25 -2.21 -24.46
CA GLY A 340 -8.44 -1.74 -25.82
C GLY A 340 -7.17 -1.23 -26.52
N PRO A 341 -7.26 -0.90 -27.83
CA PRO A 341 -6.18 -0.37 -28.65
C PRO A 341 -5.57 0.95 -28.15
N THR A 342 -6.32 1.70 -27.34
CA THR A 342 -5.93 3.00 -26.78
C THR A 342 -5.50 2.90 -25.31
N GLY A 343 -5.59 1.72 -24.70
CA GLY A 343 -4.92 1.41 -23.44
C GLY A 343 -3.42 1.19 -23.64
N GLY A 344 -2.71 0.87 -22.57
CA GLY A 344 -1.28 0.54 -22.65
C GLY A 344 -0.81 -0.38 -21.54
N ALA A 345 0.40 -0.90 -21.67
CA ALA A 345 1.00 -1.78 -20.67
C ALA A 345 1.27 -0.97 -19.39
N LEU A 346 0.78 -1.44 -18.24
CA LEU A 346 0.85 -0.69 -17.00
C LEU A 346 2.14 -1.02 -16.25
N ALA A 347 3.05 -0.05 -16.13
CA ALA A 347 4.28 -0.17 -15.37
C ALA A 347 4.06 0.08 -13.88
N LEU A 348 4.42 -0.92 -13.07
CA LEU A 348 4.36 -0.87 -11.61
C LEU A 348 5.69 -1.31 -11.01
N PRO A 349 6.08 -0.79 -9.83
CA PRO A 349 7.22 -1.34 -9.12
C PRO A 349 6.97 -2.81 -8.74
N HIS A 350 8.04 -3.57 -8.53
CA HIS A 350 7.94 -4.88 -7.90
C HIS A 350 7.13 -4.77 -6.58
N ARG A 351 6.24 -5.73 -6.32
CA ARG A 351 5.27 -5.72 -5.21
C ARG A 351 4.20 -4.60 -5.23
N GLY A 352 4.12 -3.73 -6.24
CA GLY A 352 3.00 -2.79 -6.43
C GLY A 352 2.08 -3.22 -7.57
N SER A 353 0.76 -3.25 -7.50
CA SER A 353 -0.18 -2.94 -6.43
C SER A 353 -0.62 -4.22 -5.70
N LEU A 354 -1.15 -4.09 -4.48
CA LEU A 354 -1.74 -5.21 -3.74
C LEU A 354 -2.96 -5.81 -4.45
N TYR A 355 -3.56 -5.06 -5.39
CA TYR A 355 -4.78 -5.45 -6.09
C TYR A 355 -4.52 -6.15 -7.43
N SER A 356 -3.27 -6.23 -7.90
CA SER A 356 -2.92 -6.85 -9.19
C SER A 356 -3.49 -8.27 -9.34
N PRO A 357 -3.39 -9.17 -8.33
CA PRO A 357 -3.94 -10.53 -8.46
C PRO A 357 -5.45 -10.54 -8.69
N ALA A 358 -6.19 -9.70 -7.95
CA ALA A 358 -7.64 -9.58 -8.09
C ALA A 358 -8.03 -9.01 -9.46
N ALA A 359 -7.28 -8.03 -9.98
CA ALA A 359 -7.52 -7.44 -11.30
C ALA A 359 -7.30 -8.45 -12.43
N GLN A 360 -6.19 -9.21 -12.38
CA GLN A 360 -5.93 -10.28 -13.33
C GLN A 360 -6.96 -11.41 -13.23
N ARG A 361 -7.42 -11.73 -12.01
CA ARG A 361 -8.47 -12.74 -11.82
C ARG A 361 -9.80 -12.29 -12.40
N LEU A 362 -10.20 -11.05 -12.16
CA LEU A 362 -11.40 -10.46 -12.77
C LEU A 362 -11.31 -10.47 -14.30
N GLU A 363 -10.16 -10.11 -14.86
CA GLU A 363 -9.91 -10.17 -16.30
C GLU A 363 -10.19 -11.57 -16.88
N MET A 364 -9.64 -12.61 -16.25
CA MET A 364 -9.84 -14.00 -16.67
C MET A 364 -11.31 -14.40 -16.60
N LEU A 365 -11.98 -14.10 -15.50
CA LEU A 365 -13.39 -14.44 -15.29
C LEU A 365 -14.30 -13.74 -16.31
N LEU A 366 -14.09 -12.45 -16.56
CA LEU A 366 -14.86 -11.70 -17.57
C LEU A 366 -14.62 -12.21 -19.00
N LYS A 367 -13.39 -12.63 -19.33
CA LYS A 367 -13.07 -13.25 -20.62
C LYS A 367 -13.73 -14.62 -20.77
N GLN A 368 -13.68 -15.46 -19.73
CA GLN A 368 -14.31 -16.78 -19.71
C GLN A 368 -15.84 -16.71 -19.85
N ALA A 369 -16.46 -15.69 -19.24
CA ALA A 369 -17.88 -15.41 -19.40
C ALA A 369 -18.23 -14.76 -20.75
N GLY A 370 -17.25 -14.47 -21.62
CA GLY A 370 -17.46 -13.83 -22.91
C GLY A 370 -17.88 -12.34 -22.83
N MET A 371 -17.76 -11.72 -21.66
CA MET A 371 -18.16 -10.33 -21.40
C MET A 371 -17.08 -9.34 -21.80
N LEU A 372 -15.80 -9.68 -21.57
CA LEU A 372 -14.65 -8.86 -21.95
C LEU A 372 -14.02 -9.40 -23.25
N LYS A 373 -14.21 -8.64 -24.34
CA LYS A 373 -13.72 -9.00 -25.69
C LYS A 373 -12.50 -8.21 -26.14
N SER A 374 -12.33 -6.99 -25.63
CA SER A 374 -11.20 -6.14 -25.96
C SER A 374 -9.90 -6.75 -25.46
N HIS A 375 -8.80 -6.46 -26.17
CA HIS A 375 -7.46 -6.77 -25.68
C HIS A 375 -7.21 -6.06 -24.35
N VAL A 376 -6.45 -6.69 -23.46
CA VAL A 376 -5.99 -6.09 -22.22
C VAL A 376 -4.48 -6.18 -22.21
N TRP A 377 -3.83 -5.03 -22.17
CA TRP A 377 -2.38 -4.92 -22.14
C TRP A 377 -1.80 -5.47 -20.83
N PRO A 378 -0.54 -5.95 -20.85
CA PRO A 378 0.06 -6.56 -19.68
C PRO A 378 0.38 -5.56 -18.57
N ILE A 379 0.72 -6.09 -17.39
CA ILE A 379 1.39 -5.34 -16.33
C ILE A 379 2.90 -5.55 -16.50
N ILE A 380 3.67 -4.47 -16.53
CA ILE A 380 5.12 -4.49 -16.57
C ILE A 380 5.65 -4.20 -15.18
N ARG A 381 6.47 -5.11 -14.65
CA ARG A 381 7.11 -4.98 -13.34
C ARG A 381 8.50 -4.39 -13.49
N VAL A 382 8.79 -3.38 -12.68
CA VAL A 382 10.12 -2.79 -12.55
C VAL A 382 10.68 -3.18 -11.19
N ARG A 383 11.70 -4.05 -11.19
CA ARG A 383 12.41 -4.47 -9.97
C ARG A 383 13.82 -3.88 -9.96
N LEU A 384 14.05 -2.91 -9.08
CA LEU A 384 15.32 -2.18 -8.96
C LEU A 384 16.44 -3.02 -8.32
N ARG A 385 16.07 -4.07 -7.58
CA ARG A 385 17.01 -4.98 -6.90
C ARG A 385 17.91 -4.27 -5.90
N LEU A 386 17.40 -3.25 -5.20
CA LEU A 386 18.21 -2.45 -4.27
C LEU A 386 18.92 -3.33 -3.25
N LEU A 387 18.22 -4.28 -2.62
CA LEU A 387 18.77 -5.11 -1.54
C LEU A 387 19.89 -6.00 -2.04
N ASP A 388 19.72 -6.57 -3.24
CA ASP A 388 20.78 -7.33 -3.89
C ASP A 388 22.01 -6.47 -4.18
N ARG A 389 21.83 -5.22 -4.60
CA ARG A 389 22.92 -4.32 -4.98
C ARG A 389 23.69 -3.80 -3.77
N LEU A 390 23.13 -3.86 -2.56
CA LEU A 390 23.85 -3.49 -1.34
C LEU A 390 25.16 -4.29 -1.17
N ARG A 391 25.26 -5.51 -1.71
CA ARG A 391 26.50 -6.31 -1.72
C ARG A 391 27.71 -5.60 -2.34
N GLU A 392 27.46 -4.59 -3.17
CA GLU A 392 28.49 -3.84 -3.91
C GLU A 392 29.06 -2.64 -3.14
N VAL A 393 28.52 -2.32 -1.95
CA VAL A 393 28.89 -1.14 -1.15
C VAL A 393 29.08 -1.51 0.32
N ASP A 394 30.12 -0.97 0.95
CA ASP A 394 30.46 -1.21 2.36
C ASP A 394 30.05 -0.06 3.29
N THR A 395 29.33 0.93 2.76
CA THR A 395 28.85 2.11 3.49
C THR A 395 28.10 1.71 4.76
N PRO A 396 28.43 2.29 5.93
CA PRO A 396 27.71 2.03 7.18
C PRO A 396 26.24 2.45 7.08
N ILE A 397 25.34 1.54 7.45
CA ILE A 397 23.91 1.76 7.59
C ILE A 397 23.47 1.45 9.01
N ALA A 398 22.58 2.28 9.56
CA ALA A 398 21.88 2.01 10.80
C ALA A 398 20.56 1.30 10.52
N LEU A 399 20.35 0.13 11.13
CA LEU A 399 19.16 -0.68 10.97
C LEU A 399 18.11 -0.31 12.03
N GLY A 400 16.83 -0.43 11.66
CA GLY A 400 15.75 -0.38 12.65
C GLY A 400 15.80 -1.57 13.61
N ASP A 401 15.21 -1.42 14.80
CA ASP A 401 15.27 -2.42 15.89
C ASP A 401 14.84 -3.83 15.46
N HIS A 402 13.88 -3.93 14.54
CA HIS A 402 13.36 -5.19 14.02
C HIS A 402 14.39 -5.98 13.18
N LEU A 403 15.36 -5.28 12.58
CA LEU A 403 16.47 -5.85 11.80
C LEU A 403 17.74 -5.99 12.63
N ALA A 404 18.06 -5.00 13.48
CA ALA A 404 19.30 -4.97 14.27
C ALA A 404 19.54 -6.25 15.08
N GLY A 405 18.47 -6.83 15.66
CA GLY A 405 18.55 -8.08 16.41
C GLY A 405 19.09 -9.30 15.65
N PHE A 406 19.07 -9.30 14.31
CA PHE A 406 19.63 -10.38 13.48
C PHE A 406 21.12 -10.24 13.19
N PHE A 407 21.64 -9.02 13.29
CA PHE A 407 23.04 -8.72 13.02
C PHE A 407 23.85 -8.60 14.30
N GLY A 408 23.20 -8.41 15.45
CA GLY A 408 23.86 -8.22 16.75
C GLY A 408 24.48 -6.83 16.93
N ASP A 409 24.41 -6.00 15.89
CA ASP A 409 24.81 -4.60 15.86
C ASP A 409 23.70 -3.79 15.18
N ASN A 410 23.49 -2.55 15.62
CA ASN A 410 22.55 -1.64 15.00
C ASN A 410 23.16 -0.88 13.83
N VAL A 411 24.49 -0.83 13.72
CA VAL A 411 25.19 -0.24 12.57
C VAL A 411 26.04 -1.30 11.90
N ILE A 412 25.78 -1.56 10.61
CA ILE A 412 26.52 -2.56 9.83
C ILE A 412 26.98 -1.98 8.49
N PRO A 413 28.01 -2.54 7.86
CA PRO A 413 28.26 -2.31 6.43
C PRO A 413 27.07 -2.77 5.58
N ALA A 414 26.67 -1.98 4.58
CA ALA A 414 25.51 -2.30 3.73
C ALA A 414 25.63 -3.66 3.01
N ASN A 415 26.82 -4.04 2.57
CA ASN A 415 27.07 -5.35 1.95
C ASN A 415 26.70 -6.54 2.86
N THR A 416 26.82 -6.39 4.18
CA THR A 416 26.45 -7.43 5.14
C THR A 416 24.95 -7.71 5.11
N LEU A 417 24.13 -6.68 4.92
CA LEU A 417 22.69 -6.85 4.65
C LEU A 417 22.46 -7.44 3.27
N GLY A 418 23.15 -6.93 2.24
CA GLY A 418 23.02 -7.38 0.86
C GLY A 418 23.33 -8.88 0.65
N GLU A 419 24.24 -9.45 1.44
CA GLU A 419 24.58 -10.88 1.42
C GLU A 419 23.55 -11.77 2.13
N ARG A 420 22.78 -11.22 3.08
CA ARG A 420 21.97 -12.02 4.02
C ARG A 420 20.46 -11.78 3.93
N TRP A 421 20.00 -10.71 3.27
CA TRP A 421 18.59 -10.30 3.31
C TRP A 421 17.62 -11.40 2.83
N SER A 422 17.97 -12.14 1.78
CA SER A 422 17.13 -13.19 1.21
C SER A 422 17.01 -14.42 2.12
N GLN A 423 18.10 -14.76 2.82
CA GLN A 423 18.10 -15.80 3.85
C GLN A 423 17.25 -15.38 5.05
N ILE A 424 17.42 -14.13 5.53
CA ILE A 424 16.62 -13.58 6.64
C ILE A 424 15.13 -13.64 6.32
N GLN A 425 14.74 -13.23 5.11
CA GLN A 425 13.36 -13.29 4.63
C GLN A 425 12.83 -14.72 4.62
N SER A 426 13.62 -15.67 4.09
CA SER A 426 13.25 -17.08 3.97
C SER A 426 13.07 -17.74 5.35
N ASP A 427 13.96 -17.45 6.29
CA ASP A 427 13.90 -17.95 7.66
C ASP A 427 12.68 -17.40 8.41
N ALA A 428 12.39 -16.11 8.24
CA ALA A 428 11.23 -15.47 8.81
C ALA A 428 9.92 -16.05 8.25
N ALA A 429 9.85 -16.24 6.93
CA ALA A 429 8.71 -16.89 6.27
C ALA A 429 8.51 -18.34 6.75
N TRP A 430 9.60 -19.10 6.91
CA TRP A 430 9.54 -20.45 7.45
C TRP A 430 9.06 -20.47 8.90
N SER A 431 9.58 -19.57 9.73
CA SER A 431 9.19 -19.43 11.13
C SER A 431 7.69 -19.10 11.29
N ILE A 432 7.15 -18.17 10.49
CA ILE A 432 5.71 -17.87 10.47
C ILE A 432 4.89 -19.11 10.12
N ARG A 433 5.32 -19.90 9.12
CA ARG A 433 4.63 -21.16 8.76
C ARG A 433 4.63 -22.16 9.91
N GLN A 434 5.72 -22.27 10.67
CA GLN A 434 5.78 -23.13 11.85
C GLN A 434 4.79 -22.70 12.94
N LEU A 435 4.52 -21.40 13.07
CA LEU A 435 3.57 -20.90 14.06
C LEU A 435 2.09 -21.08 13.67
N ALA A 436 1.78 -21.54 12.45
CA ALA A 436 0.39 -21.69 12.00
C ALA A 436 -0.37 -22.85 12.68
N SER A 437 0.33 -23.90 13.13
CA SER A 437 -0.30 -25.07 13.77
C SER A 437 -0.11 -25.09 15.30
N GLN A 438 -1.10 -25.58 16.05
CA GLN A 438 -1.01 -25.67 17.51
C GLN A 438 0.18 -26.52 17.96
N ARG A 439 0.35 -27.70 17.34
CA ARG A 439 1.44 -28.62 17.67
C ARG A 439 2.81 -27.98 17.47
N SER A 440 3.01 -27.34 16.32
CA SER A 440 4.29 -26.69 16.00
C SER A 440 4.56 -25.48 16.88
N ARG A 441 3.53 -24.70 17.24
CA ARG A 441 3.65 -23.61 18.23
C ARG A 441 4.10 -24.12 19.60
N ASP A 442 3.47 -25.19 20.09
CA ASP A 442 3.79 -25.74 21.41
C ASP A 442 5.19 -26.35 21.44
N GLN A 443 5.60 -27.02 20.35
CA GLN A 443 6.96 -27.52 20.18
C GLN A 443 7.97 -26.36 20.19
N TRP A 444 7.74 -25.32 19.38
CA TRP A 444 8.62 -24.16 19.34
C TRP A 444 8.73 -23.47 20.71
N ARG A 445 7.62 -23.31 21.44
CA ARG A 445 7.62 -22.72 22.79
C ARG A 445 8.46 -23.55 23.77
N ALA A 446 8.35 -24.87 23.70
CA ALA A 446 9.14 -25.77 24.54
C ALA A 446 10.63 -25.73 24.21
N GLU A 447 11.00 -25.57 22.94
CA GLU A 447 12.38 -25.46 22.48
C GLU A 447 13.00 -24.08 22.78
N ALA A 448 12.27 -23.00 22.52
CA ALA A 448 12.74 -21.64 22.68
C ALA A 448 12.72 -21.15 24.14
N PHE A 449 11.75 -21.62 24.93
CA PHE A 449 11.55 -21.21 26.33
C PHE A 449 11.32 -22.44 27.23
N PRO A 450 12.32 -23.33 27.37
CA PRO A 450 12.16 -24.62 28.06
C PRO A 450 11.79 -24.45 29.53
N GLU A 451 12.45 -23.53 30.25
CA GLU A 451 12.19 -23.27 31.66
C GLU A 451 10.76 -22.74 31.90
N LEU A 452 10.35 -21.76 31.11
CA LEU A 452 9.02 -21.14 31.21
C LEU A 452 7.92 -22.14 30.88
N THR A 453 8.13 -22.97 29.86
CA THR A 453 7.20 -24.02 29.45
C THR A 453 7.10 -25.12 30.52
N ALA A 454 8.24 -25.52 31.11
CA ALA A 454 8.26 -26.49 32.21
C ALA A 454 7.52 -25.98 33.45
N GLU A 455 7.71 -24.70 33.81
CA GLU A 455 6.99 -24.04 34.91
C GLU A 455 5.47 -24.07 34.67
N ILE A 456 5.02 -23.66 33.48
CA ILE A 456 3.60 -23.66 33.11
C ILE A 456 3.02 -25.08 33.17
N ASN A 457 3.74 -26.07 32.63
CA ASN A 457 3.30 -27.46 32.64
C ASN A 457 3.19 -28.02 34.07
N SER A 458 4.13 -27.66 34.96
CA SER A 458 4.10 -28.05 36.38
C SER A 458 2.90 -27.43 37.12
N LEU A 459 2.61 -26.15 36.87
CA LEU A 459 1.45 -25.46 37.42
C LEU A 459 0.14 -26.02 36.87
N ASP A 460 0.06 -26.34 35.58
CA ASP A 460 -1.13 -26.96 34.98
C ASP A 460 -1.34 -28.39 35.50
N ALA A 461 -0.28 -29.19 35.66
CA ALA A 461 -0.36 -30.51 36.27
C ALA A 461 -0.87 -30.43 37.72
N THR A 462 -0.43 -29.41 38.47
CA THR A 462 -0.93 -29.14 39.83
C THR A 462 -2.40 -28.75 39.81
N ARG A 463 -2.82 -27.89 38.88
CA ARG A 463 -4.22 -27.51 38.67
C ARG A 463 -5.10 -28.72 38.35
N ARG A 464 -4.66 -29.61 37.45
CA ARG A 464 -5.39 -30.84 37.09
C ARG A 464 -5.53 -31.80 38.27
N ARG A 465 -4.46 -31.97 39.06
CA ARG A 465 -4.50 -32.79 40.30
C ARG A 465 -5.48 -32.23 41.32
N LEU A 466 -5.49 -30.92 41.55
CA LEU A 466 -6.45 -30.28 42.45
C LEU A 466 -7.90 -30.42 41.96
N ALA A 467 -8.14 -30.26 40.65
CA ALA A 467 -9.46 -30.47 40.06
C ALA A 467 -9.95 -31.92 40.21
N ALA A 468 -9.08 -32.91 40.00
CA ALA A 468 -9.40 -34.32 40.19
C ALA A 468 -9.73 -34.68 41.66
N ASN A 469 -9.16 -33.93 42.62
CA ASN A 469 -9.35 -34.15 44.06
C ASN A 469 -10.47 -33.30 44.68
N ASN A 470 -11.35 -32.69 43.88
CA ASN A 470 -12.43 -31.78 44.33
C ASN A 470 -11.94 -30.66 45.27
N ALA A 471 -10.76 -30.10 44.99
CA ALA A 471 -10.19 -28.99 45.75
C ALA A 471 -11.12 -27.76 45.77
N ASP A 472 -11.01 -26.95 46.83
CA ASP A 472 -11.84 -25.77 46.99
C ASP A 472 -11.48 -24.64 46.00
N ALA A 473 -12.43 -23.74 45.75
CA ALA A 473 -12.24 -22.62 44.82
C ALA A 473 -11.04 -21.69 45.19
N PRO A 474 -10.72 -21.42 46.47
CA PRO A 474 -9.50 -20.72 46.86
C PRO A 474 -8.20 -21.37 46.35
N GLN A 475 -8.01 -22.68 46.52
CA GLN A 475 -6.79 -23.37 46.10
C GLN A 475 -6.57 -23.32 44.58
N MET A 476 -7.65 -23.51 43.81
CA MET A 476 -7.62 -23.39 42.35
C MET A 476 -7.28 -21.96 41.89
N ARG A 477 -7.77 -20.94 42.62
CA ARG A 477 -7.45 -19.53 42.33
C ARG A 477 -5.97 -19.21 42.59
N GLU A 478 -5.37 -19.75 43.63
CA GLU A 478 -3.94 -19.52 43.93
C GLU A 478 -3.01 -20.11 42.87
N VAL A 479 -3.30 -21.33 42.38
CA VAL A 479 -2.52 -21.91 41.26
C VAL A 479 -2.68 -21.09 39.99
N TRP A 480 -3.90 -20.64 39.67
CA TRP A 480 -4.13 -19.77 38.52
C TRP A 480 -3.41 -18.42 38.65
N LYS A 481 -3.37 -17.81 39.85
CA LYS A 481 -2.59 -16.58 40.10
C LYS A 481 -1.11 -16.78 39.83
N LYS A 482 -0.54 -17.94 40.23
CA LYS A 482 0.87 -18.28 39.97
C LYS A 482 1.15 -18.56 38.49
N MET A 483 0.19 -19.15 37.77
CA MET A 483 0.35 -19.48 36.35
C MET A 483 0.18 -18.28 35.40
N LYS A 484 -0.51 -17.22 35.83
CA LYS A 484 -0.72 -16.03 34.99
C LYS A 484 0.58 -15.33 34.55
N PRO A 485 1.51 -14.95 35.44
CA PRO A 485 2.76 -14.29 35.04
C PRO A 485 3.59 -15.07 34.00
N PRO A 486 3.86 -16.38 34.16
CA PRO A 486 4.65 -17.10 33.16
C PRO A 486 3.91 -17.23 31.82
N LEU A 487 2.58 -17.42 31.82
CA LEU A 487 1.77 -17.42 30.58
C LEU A 487 1.81 -16.08 29.86
N GLU A 488 1.71 -14.97 30.60
CA GLU A 488 1.80 -13.61 30.05
C GLU A 488 3.17 -13.37 29.41
N THR A 489 4.26 -13.77 30.08
CA THR A 489 5.62 -13.68 29.54
C THR A 489 5.76 -14.52 28.26
N LEU A 490 5.27 -15.77 28.27
CA LEU A 490 5.35 -16.65 27.10
C LEU A 490 4.58 -16.08 25.90
N ASN A 491 3.37 -15.56 26.14
CA ASN A 491 2.56 -14.93 25.10
C ASN A 491 3.22 -13.67 24.55
N ARG A 492 3.82 -12.84 25.41
CA ARG A 492 4.53 -11.63 24.99
C ARG A 492 5.69 -11.95 24.06
N LEU A 493 6.53 -12.90 24.47
CA LEU A 493 7.68 -13.36 23.67
C LEU A 493 7.22 -14.00 22.35
N THR A 494 6.09 -14.72 22.36
CA THR A 494 5.47 -15.25 21.14
C THR A 494 5.06 -14.11 20.18
N VAL A 495 4.39 -13.08 20.69
CA VAL A 495 3.96 -11.94 19.86
C VAL A 495 5.13 -11.13 19.34
N GLU A 496 6.16 -10.87 20.16
CA GLU A 496 7.37 -10.17 19.75
C GLU A 496 8.11 -10.95 18.65
N ARG A 497 8.17 -12.29 18.75
CA ARG A 497 8.70 -13.15 17.68
C ARG A 497 7.88 -13.02 16.39
N ILE A 498 6.56 -13.12 16.49
CA ILE A 498 5.66 -13.01 15.33
C ILE A 498 5.83 -11.64 14.66
N GLN A 499 5.78 -10.55 15.42
CA GLN A 499 5.93 -9.20 14.91
C GLN A 499 7.24 -9.06 14.13
N ARG A 500 8.35 -9.51 14.71
CA ARG A 500 9.66 -9.40 14.07
C ARG A 500 9.73 -10.20 12.78
N ASP A 501 9.36 -11.47 12.82
CA ASP A 501 9.40 -12.33 11.63
C ASP A 501 8.41 -11.85 10.56
N TRP A 502 7.28 -11.25 10.96
CA TRP A 502 6.32 -10.64 10.04
C TRP A 502 6.95 -9.52 9.22
N GLN A 503 7.68 -8.62 9.88
CA GLN A 503 8.36 -7.51 9.19
C GLN A 503 9.48 -8.02 8.27
N LEU A 504 10.22 -9.04 8.70
CA LEU A 504 11.31 -9.61 7.91
C LEU A 504 10.86 -10.43 6.71
N ARG A 505 9.72 -11.11 6.81
CA ARG A 505 9.12 -11.85 5.69
C ARG A 505 8.87 -10.91 4.50
N ASP A 506 8.53 -9.66 4.78
CA ASP A 506 8.17 -8.66 3.76
C ASP A 506 9.34 -7.70 3.46
N LEU A 507 10.57 -8.04 3.85
CA LEU A 507 11.76 -7.20 3.64
C LEU A 507 12.00 -6.88 2.16
N ASP A 508 11.60 -7.79 1.25
CA ASP A 508 11.71 -7.59 -0.20
C ASP A 508 10.80 -6.47 -0.75
N TYR A 509 9.85 -5.97 0.04
CA TYR A 509 9.11 -4.76 -0.29
C TYR A 509 10.06 -3.59 -0.59
N TRP A 510 11.11 -3.43 0.23
CA TRP A 510 12.11 -2.36 0.08
C TRP A 510 13.10 -2.59 -1.07
N ASP A 511 13.01 -3.71 -1.78
CA ASP A 511 13.85 -4.00 -2.95
C ASP A 511 13.54 -3.07 -4.14
N SER A 512 12.35 -2.46 -4.17
CA SER A 512 11.91 -1.54 -5.23
C SER A 512 10.92 -0.46 -4.77
N ARG A 513 10.72 -0.28 -3.47
CA ARG A 513 9.76 0.68 -2.88
C ARG A 513 10.48 1.61 -1.89
N GLY A 514 9.95 2.81 -1.71
CA GLY A 514 10.51 3.83 -0.79
C GLY A 514 11.39 4.86 -1.50
N ALA A 515 12.19 5.60 -0.72
CA ALA A 515 12.99 6.72 -1.21
C ALA A 515 14.31 6.26 -1.88
N ILE A 516 14.20 5.37 -2.89
CA ILE A 516 15.34 4.65 -3.48
C ILE A 516 16.41 5.61 -4.01
N LEU A 517 16.02 6.71 -4.66
CA LEU A 517 16.98 7.70 -5.19
C LEU A 517 17.91 8.23 -4.10
N PRO A 518 17.43 8.94 -3.05
CA PRO A 518 18.31 9.46 -2.02
C PRO A 518 19.00 8.37 -1.19
N TRP A 519 18.40 7.19 -1.02
CA TRP A 519 19.06 6.05 -0.38
C TRP A 519 20.30 5.61 -1.18
N CYS A 520 20.19 5.46 -2.49
CA CYS A 520 21.33 5.13 -3.35
C CYS A 520 22.44 6.19 -3.30
N LEU A 521 22.06 7.48 -3.27
CA LEU A 521 23.02 8.57 -3.14
C LEU A 521 23.79 8.48 -1.81
N ALA A 522 23.10 8.20 -0.70
CA ALA A 522 23.74 8.02 0.61
C ALA A 522 24.66 6.79 0.65
N LEU A 523 24.28 5.70 -0.03
CA LEU A 523 24.99 4.43 -0.03
C LEU A 523 26.25 4.43 -0.90
N GLY A 524 26.24 5.09 -2.05
CA GLY A 524 27.38 5.05 -2.97
C GLY A 524 27.38 6.16 -4.02
N GLY A 525 26.63 7.22 -3.78
CA GLY A 525 26.49 8.36 -4.67
C GLY A 525 25.81 8.04 -6.00
N GLU A 526 25.95 8.97 -6.94
CA GLU A 526 25.33 8.89 -8.27
C GLU A 526 25.76 7.62 -9.03
N GLN A 527 27.02 7.19 -8.89
CA GLN A 527 27.49 5.98 -9.56
C GLN A 527 26.77 4.72 -9.10
N PHE A 528 26.46 4.60 -7.82
CA PHE A 528 25.69 3.48 -7.31
C PHE A 528 24.23 3.55 -7.78
N TYR A 529 23.62 4.74 -7.76
CA TYR A 529 22.28 4.94 -8.30
C TYR A 529 22.19 4.51 -9.77
N GLN A 530 23.11 4.96 -10.62
CA GLN A 530 23.15 4.58 -12.03
C GLN A 530 23.32 3.06 -12.25
N ARG A 531 24.07 2.36 -11.39
CA ARG A 531 24.17 0.90 -11.41
C ARG A 531 22.85 0.22 -11.04
N VAL A 532 22.15 0.72 -10.03
CA VAL A 532 20.81 0.23 -9.64
C VAL A 532 19.83 0.40 -10.80
N ILE A 533 19.78 1.59 -11.42
CA ILE A 533 18.90 1.88 -12.56
C ILE A 533 19.19 0.99 -13.76
N ARG A 534 20.46 0.89 -14.20
CA ARG A 534 20.83 0.05 -15.36
C ARG A 534 20.71 -1.45 -15.08
N GLY A 535 20.79 -1.83 -13.81
CA GLY A 535 20.69 -3.21 -13.35
C GLY A 535 19.27 -3.66 -12.99
N ALA A 536 18.27 -2.79 -13.19
CA ALA A 536 16.87 -3.09 -12.92
C ALA A 536 16.34 -4.19 -13.85
N GLN A 537 15.47 -5.04 -13.33
CA GLN A 537 14.74 -6.04 -14.11
C GLN A 537 13.38 -5.48 -14.52
N ILE A 538 13.10 -5.54 -15.82
CA ILE A 538 11.82 -5.12 -16.40
C ILE A 538 11.21 -6.35 -17.06
N TYR A 539 10.03 -6.78 -16.61
CA TYR A 539 9.40 -8.01 -17.08
C TYR A 539 7.88 -7.93 -17.04
N GLU A 540 7.21 -8.69 -17.89
CA GLU A 540 5.75 -8.85 -17.85
C GLU A 540 5.34 -9.74 -16.67
N GLU A 541 4.38 -9.26 -15.87
CA GLU A 541 3.79 -10.03 -14.79
C GLU A 541 2.99 -11.20 -15.35
N GLN A 542 3.32 -12.42 -14.90
CA GLN A 542 2.55 -13.60 -15.26
C GLN A 542 1.22 -13.63 -14.49
N PRO A 543 0.10 -14.04 -15.13
CA PRO A 543 -1.17 -14.21 -14.44
C PRO A 543 -1.09 -15.21 -13.28
N PRO A 544 -1.88 -15.03 -12.20
CA PRO A 544 -1.88 -15.96 -11.08
C PRO A 544 -2.31 -17.36 -11.53
N GLY A 545 -1.54 -18.39 -11.15
CA GLY A 545 -1.82 -19.78 -11.51
C GLY A 545 -1.19 -20.25 -12.83
N GLN A 546 -0.36 -19.43 -13.47
CA GLN A 546 0.54 -19.82 -14.56
C GLN A 546 1.99 -19.84 -14.06
N ASP A 547 2.29 -20.69 -13.06
CA ASP A 547 3.67 -21.06 -12.76
C ASP A 547 4.08 -22.20 -13.70
N VAL A 548 5.22 -22.05 -14.38
CA VAL A 548 5.92 -23.14 -15.09
C VAL A 548 6.78 -23.91 -14.09
#